data_AF-A0A0F6VZ19-F1
#
_entry.id   AF-A0A0F6VZ19-F1
#
_cell.length_a   1.000
_cell.length_b   1.000
_cell.length_c   1.000
_cell.angle_alpha   90.00
_cell.angle_beta   90.00
_cell.angle_gamma   90.00
#
_symmetry.space_group_name_H-M   'P 1'
#
loop_
_entity.id
_entity.type
_entity.pdbx_description
1 polymer ?
#
loop_
_entity_poly.entity_id
_entity_poly.type
_entity_poly.pdbx_seq_one_letter_code
_entity_poly.pdbx_strand_id
1 'polypeptide(L)'
;MMTSTSTWAAVVLIACVGCGGGQRRASDVRRELDASGLDEARESAPDLVAAARDALEEVERAEAAGELEAAADHATRARLLAEAALTERERAQADAARLEIEQRSIELEEQALRDEAAARALDMESARLAASRAAREELARAMERAQQDEAQPARRRRVSVGDDAQVRRAALAIRERARLLASAAAAMGGELSALARVEELARRSANESAPMESLELAEQAHEQARALLGAVRRSRPAPAREEIGAAIEAIETARLRAVQLERGLAIELEEMFRAGTATPSAGASARITRAAEVLRALPHGPVAIEVDVSGTGDPATRVARQRGEWARGALIAAGVPEDRVVWREPSAPRAGDGERLRLVLVAYAEAPAPPATETTTP
;
A
#
# COMPACT_ATOMS: atom_id res chain seq x y z
N MET A 1 -20.03 -13.15 30.07
CA MET A 1 -20.71 -11.90 30.47
C MET A 1 -21.03 -11.14 29.18
N MET A 2 -22.24 -10.89 28.71
CA MET A 2 -23.61 -11.12 29.16
C MET A 2 -24.38 -11.76 28.00
N THR A 3 -25.11 -12.83 28.28
CA THR A 3 -26.10 -13.46 27.41
C THR A 3 -27.42 -12.70 27.54
N SER A 4 -28.01 -12.24 26.44
CA SER A 4 -29.41 -11.77 26.41
C SER A 4 -30.19 -12.53 25.35
N THR A 5 -30.66 -13.70 25.76
CA THR A 5 -31.82 -14.38 25.20
C THR A 5 -33.06 -13.75 25.81
N SER A 6 -33.89 -13.06 25.02
CA SER A 6 -35.23 -12.65 25.44
C SER A 6 -36.27 -12.96 24.37
N THR A 7 -36.91 -14.12 24.57
CA THR A 7 -38.38 -14.31 24.52
C THR A 7 -39.20 -13.25 23.81
N TRP A 8 -39.69 -13.59 22.61
CA TRP A 8 -40.99 -13.11 22.11
C TRP A 8 -41.80 -14.32 21.62
N ALA A 9 -42.38 -15.00 22.62
CA ALA A 9 -43.49 -15.91 22.42
C ALA A 9 -44.79 -15.15 22.74
N ALA A 10 -45.79 -15.35 21.88
CA ALA A 10 -47.22 -15.15 22.10
C ALA A 10 -47.76 -13.71 22.24
N VAL A 11 -48.33 -13.21 21.14
CA VAL A 11 -49.73 -12.71 21.15
C VAL A 11 -50.47 -13.35 19.97
N VAL A 12 -51.21 -14.41 20.28
CA VAL A 12 -52.34 -14.89 19.48
C VAL A 12 -53.54 -14.05 19.89
N LEU A 13 -54.20 -13.38 18.94
CA LEU A 13 -55.62 -13.09 19.08
C LEU A 13 -56.31 -13.14 17.73
N ILE A 14 -56.90 -14.30 17.51
CA ILE A 14 -57.90 -14.66 16.52
C ILE A 14 -59.01 -13.59 16.51
N ALA A 15 -59.08 -12.82 15.44
CA ALA A 15 -60.22 -11.98 15.10
C ALA A 15 -61.10 -12.72 14.07
N CYS A 16 -61.74 -13.82 14.49
CA CYS A 16 -62.91 -14.36 13.79
C CYS A 16 -64.14 -13.52 14.15
N VAL A 17 -64.12 -12.23 13.81
CA VAL A 17 -65.27 -11.35 13.93
C VAL A 17 -66.09 -11.46 12.66
N GLY A 18 -67.13 -12.31 12.74
CA GLY A 18 -68.36 -12.25 11.95
C GLY A 18 -68.25 -12.04 10.43
N CYS A 19 -68.25 -13.14 9.68
CA CYS A 19 -68.67 -13.15 8.27
C CYS A 19 -70.20 -12.88 8.17
N GLY A 20 -70.63 -11.67 8.53
CA GLY A 20 -71.87 -11.12 7.99
C GLY A 20 -71.58 -10.70 6.56
N GLY A 21 -71.88 -11.58 5.59
CA GLY A 21 -71.75 -11.33 4.16
C GLY A 21 -72.74 -10.27 3.70
N GLY A 22 -72.56 -9.03 4.14
CA GLY A 22 -73.16 -7.88 3.47
C GLY A 22 -72.50 -7.78 2.10
N GLN A 23 -73.30 -7.89 1.04
CA GLN A 23 -72.86 -7.68 -0.34
C GLN A 23 -72.21 -6.30 -0.42
N ARG A 24 -70.88 -6.26 -0.43
CA ARG A 24 -70.12 -5.03 -0.63
C ARG A 24 -70.22 -4.70 -2.11
N ARG A 25 -70.70 -3.50 -2.43
CA ARG A 25 -70.86 -3.06 -3.82
C ARG A 25 -69.49 -2.68 -4.40
N ALA A 26 -69.37 -2.66 -5.73
CA ALA A 26 -68.17 -2.17 -6.42
C ALA A 26 -67.74 -0.78 -5.92
N SER A 27 -68.70 0.09 -5.59
CA SER A 27 -68.43 1.43 -5.06
C SER A 27 -67.73 1.43 -3.70
N ASP A 28 -67.94 0.40 -2.87
CA ASP A 28 -67.27 0.27 -1.58
C ASP A 28 -65.84 -0.22 -1.76
N VAL A 29 -65.62 -1.16 -2.69
CA VAL A 29 -64.27 -1.64 -3.04
C VAL A 29 -63.44 -0.52 -3.66
N ARG A 30 -64.01 0.26 -4.60
CA ARG A 30 -63.32 1.42 -5.19
C ARG A 30 -62.91 2.43 -4.13
N ARG A 31 -63.83 2.80 -3.21
CA ARG A 31 -63.52 3.74 -2.12
C ARG A 31 -62.40 3.20 -1.21
N GLU A 32 -62.40 1.91 -0.92
CA GLU A 32 -61.37 1.25 -0.11
C GLU A 32 -59.99 1.30 -0.80
N LEU A 33 -59.94 1.02 -2.11
CA LEU A 33 -58.72 1.07 -2.91
C LEU A 33 -58.17 2.49 -3.10
N ASP A 34 -59.06 3.47 -3.29
CA ASP A 34 -58.67 4.88 -3.40
C ASP A 34 -58.11 5.38 -2.06
N ALA A 35 -58.69 4.94 -0.94
CA ALA A 35 -58.23 5.31 0.40
C ALA A 35 -56.93 4.60 0.82
N SER A 36 -56.58 3.46 0.22
CA SER A 36 -55.39 2.68 0.58
C SER A 36 -54.10 3.22 -0.04
N GLY A 37 -54.16 4.29 -0.83
CA GLY A 37 -52.98 4.86 -1.49
C GLY A 37 -52.45 4.00 -2.64
N LEU A 38 -53.33 3.22 -3.30
CA LEU A 38 -52.95 2.36 -4.44
C LEU A 38 -52.26 3.15 -5.57
N ASP A 39 -52.64 4.41 -5.76
CA ASP A 39 -52.04 5.30 -6.75
C ASP A 39 -50.55 5.60 -6.47
N GLU A 40 -50.16 5.63 -5.20
CA GLU A 40 -48.77 5.85 -4.80
C GLU A 40 -47.90 4.59 -5.04
N ALA A 41 -48.51 3.40 -5.14
CA ALA A 41 -47.80 2.16 -5.51
C ALA A 41 -47.56 2.05 -7.02
N ARG A 42 -48.12 2.95 -7.85
CA ARG A 42 -48.02 2.88 -9.31
C ARG A 42 -46.59 3.01 -9.83
N GLU A 43 -45.74 3.76 -9.13
CA GLU A 43 -44.34 3.93 -9.50
C GLU A 43 -43.52 2.65 -9.25
N SER A 44 -43.79 1.96 -8.13
CA SER A 44 -43.04 0.77 -7.71
C SER A 44 -43.59 -0.54 -8.25
N ALA A 45 -44.91 -0.63 -8.49
CA ALA A 45 -45.59 -1.85 -8.90
C ALA A 45 -46.69 -1.57 -9.96
N PRO A 46 -46.34 -1.01 -11.14
CA PRO A 46 -47.31 -0.57 -12.14
C PRO A 46 -48.23 -1.70 -12.62
N ASP A 47 -47.69 -2.91 -12.77
CA ASP A 47 -48.42 -4.08 -13.27
C ASP A 47 -49.47 -4.58 -12.26
N LEU A 48 -49.14 -4.57 -10.97
CA LEU A 48 -50.07 -4.98 -9.91
C LEU A 48 -51.19 -3.95 -9.73
N VAL A 49 -50.87 -2.65 -9.85
CA VAL A 49 -51.87 -1.58 -9.83
C VAL A 49 -52.80 -1.68 -11.04
N ALA A 50 -52.27 -1.95 -12.23
CA ALA A 50 -53.08 -2.17 -13.43
C ALA A 50 -54.00 -3.39 -13.26
N ALA A 51 -53.46 -4.53 -12.81
CA ALA A 51 -54.24 -5.74 -12.59
C ALA A 51 -55.34 -5.56 -11.52
N ALA A 52 -55.06 -4.79 -10.46
CA ALA A 52 -56.06 -4.46 -9.43
C ALA A 52 -57.21 -3.61 -10.00
N ARG A 53 -56.90 -2.65 -10.88
CA ARG A 53 -57.91 -1.81 -11.55
C ARG A 53 -58.72 -2.60 -12.58
N ASP A 54 -58.08 -3.45 -13.36
CA ASP A 54 -58.77 -4.33 -14.32
C ASP A 54 -59.74 -5.28 -13.58
N ALA A 55 -59.31 -5.85 -12.45
CA ALA A 55 -60.17 -6.67 -11.60
C ALA A 55 -61.36 -5.87 -11.02
N LEU A 56 -61.17 -4.58 -10.69
CA LEU A 56 -62.26 -3.70 -10.26
C LEU A 56 -63.28 -3.46 -11.40
N GLU A 57 -62.80 -3.26 -12.63
CA GLU A 57 -63.69 -3.15 -13.80
C GLU A 57 -64.46 -4.46 -14.06
N GLU A 58 -63.85 -5.62 -13.76
CA GLU A 58 -64.54 -6.92 -13.81
C GLU A 58 -65.67 -6.99 -12.77
N VAL A 59 -65.49 -6.44 -11.56
CA VAL A 59 -66.56 -6.33 -10.56
C VAL A 59 -67.73 -5.51 -11.10
N GLU A 60 -67.46 -4.33 -11.65
CA GLU A 60 -68.51 -3.43 -12.18
C GLU A 60 -69.31 -4.10 -13.32
N ARG A 61 -68.62 -4.85 -14.19
CA ARG A 61 -69.25 -5.62 -15.27
C ARG A 61 -70.14 -6.76 -14.74
N ALA A 62 -69.65 -7.53 -13.77
CA ALA A 62 -70.41 -8.63 -13.17
C ALA A 62 -71.64 -8.12 -12.39
N GLU A 63 -71.52 -7.01 -11.66
CA GLU A 63 -72.66 -6.37 -10.97
C GLU A 63 -73.72 -5.89 -11.96
N ALA A 64 -73.32 -5.26 -13.07
CA ALA A 64 -74.24 -4.81 -14.11
C ALA A 64 -74.99 -5.96 -14.80
N ALA A 65 -74.37 -7.14 -14.90
CA ALA A 65 -74.98 -8.36 -15.42
C ALA A 65 -75.86 -9.11 -14.40
N GLY A 66 -75.82 -8.72 -13.11
CA GLY A 66 -76.53 -9.40 -12.02
C GLY A 66 -75.83 -10.65 -11.50
N GLU A 67 -74.56 -10.86 -11.85
CA GLU A 67 -73.74 -12.01 -11.46
C GLU A 67 -73.03 -11.77 -10.12
N LEU A 68 -73.80 -11.82 -9.03
CA LEU A 68 -73.35 -11.38 -7.70
C LEU A 68 -72.19 -12.21 -7.11
N GLU A 69 -72.12 -13.52 -7.39
CA GLU A 69 -71.02 -14.38 -6.93
C GLU A 69 -69.71 -14.06 -7.65
N ALA A 70 -69.75 -13.92 -8.98
CA ALA A 70 -68.60 -13.52 -9.78
C ALA A 70 -68.09 -12.13 -9.35
N ALA A 71 -68.99 -11.18 -9.09
CA ALA A 71 -68.63 -9.86 -8.59
C ALA A 71 -67.88 -9.93 -7.24
N ALA A 72 -68.28 -10.83 -6.34
CA ALA A 72 -67.61 -11.03 -5.05
C ALA A 72 -66.20 -11.63 -5.20
N ASP A 73 -66.03 -12.57 -6.14
CA ASP A 73 -64.73 -13.18 -6.47
C ASP A 73 -63.77 -12.14 -7.08
N HIS A 74 -64.24 -11.36 -8.06
CA HIS A 74 -63.46 -10.27 -8.66
C HIS A 74 -63.09 -9.19 -7.63
N ALA A 75 -63.99 -8.89 -6.68
CA ALA A 75 -63.72 -7.92 -5.61
C ALA A 75 -62.64 -8.42 -4.65
N THR A 76 -62.64 -9.71 -4.32
CA THR A 76 -61.59 -10.33 -3.51
C THR A 76 -60.25 -10.31 -4.25
N ARG A 77 -60.25 -10.64 -5.55
CA ARG A 77 -59.06 -10.56 -6.40
C ARG A 77 -58.50 -9.13 -6.46
N ALA A 78 -59.35 -8.13 -6.69
CA ALA A 78 -58.93 -6.73 -6.73
C ALA A 78 -58.27 -6.28 -5.42
N ARG A 79 -58.82 -6.68 -4.27
CA ARG A 79 -58.22 -6.39 -2.95
C ARG A 79 -56.85 -7.04 -2.76
N LEU A 80 -56.71 -8.32 -3.07
CA LEU A 80 -55.44 -9.04 -2.92
C LEU A 80 -54.35 -8.46 -3.83
N LEU A 81 -54.71 -8.07 -5.05
CA LEU A 81 -53.78 -7.41 -5.98
C LEU A 81 -53.36 -6.02 -5.48
N ALA A 82 -54.29 -5.26 -4.91
CA ALA A 82 -53.98 -3.96 -4.32
C ALA A 82 -53.08 -4.07 -3.08
N GLU A 83 -53.34 -5.04 -2.19
CA GLU A 83 -52.49 -5.33 -1.04
C GLU A 83 -51.08 -5.77 -1.47
N ALA A 84 -51.00 -6.62 -2.50
CA ALA A 84 -49.71 -7.00 -3.10
C ALA A 84 -48.97 -5.78 -3.68
N ALA A 85 -49.66 -4.87 -4.36
CA ALA A 85 -49.07 -3.65 -4.89
C ALA A 85 -48.51 -2.73 -3.78
N LEU A 86 -49.26 -2.57 -2.68
CA LEU A 86 -48.82 -1.79 -1.53
C LEU A 86 -47.62 -2.44 -0.82
N THR A 87 -47.63 -3.76 -0.66
CA THR A 87 -46.51 -4.50 -0.06
C THR A 87 -45.24 -4.36 -0.91
N GLU A 88 -45.36 -4.45 -2.24
CA GLU A 88 -44.22 -4.28 -3.14
C GLU A 88 -43.69 -2.84 -3.11
N ARG A 89 -44.56 -1.84 -2.97
CA ARG A 89 -44.14 -0.45 -2.74
C ARG A 89 -43.36 -0.30 -1.45
N GLU A 90 -43.85 -0.84 -0.33
CA GLU A 90 -43.15 -0.77 0.96
C GLU A 90 -41.78 -1.44 0.87
N ARG A 91 -41.70 -2.60 0.20
CA ARG A 91 -40.44 -3.28 -0.08
C ARG A 91 -39.49 -2.40 -0.91
N ALA A 92 -39.98 -1.82 -2.01
CA ALA A 92 -39.18 -0.95 -2.87
C ALA A 92 -38.66 0.29 -2.12
N GLN A 93 -39.47 0.87 -1.23
CA GLN A 93 -39.06 1.97 -0.36
C GLN A 93 -38.00 1.55 0.66
N ALA A 94 -38.15 0.37 1.27
CA ALA A 94 -37.15 -0.17 2.19
C ALA A 94 -35.82 -0.47 1.48
N ASP A 95 -35.86 -1.03 0.27
CA ASP A 95 -34.68 -1.30 -0.55
C ASP A 95 -34.00 0.01 -0.99
N ALA A 96 -34.77 1.03 -1.39
CA ALA A 96 -34.23 2.35 -1.72
C ALA A 96 -33.54 3.01 -0.51
N ALA A 97 -34.16 2.98 0.67
CA ALA A 97 -33.58 3.49 1.90
C ALA A 97 -32.30 2.73 2.29
N ARG A 98 -32.27 1.41 2.09
CA ARG A 98 -31.08 0.59 2.32
C ARG A 98 -29.94 0.99 1.40
N LEU A 99 -30.23 1.18 0.10
CA LEU A 99 -29.23 1.61 -0.88
C LEU A 99 -28.69 3.02 -0.56
N GLU A 100 -29.54 3.95 -0.12
CA GLU A 100 -29.11 5.29 0.30
C GLU A 100 -28.14 5.22 1.50
N ILE A 101 -28.45 4.38 2.49
CA ILE A 101 -27.57 4.16 3.65
C ILE A 101 -26.22 3.55 3.22
N GLU A 102 -26.25 2.57 2.32
CA GLU A 102 -25.05 1.91 1.81
C GLU A 102 -24.16 2.91 1.05
N GLN A 103 -24.73 3.69 0.14
CA GLN A 103 -24.03 4.76 -0.59
C GLN A 103 -23.40 5.78 0.36
N ARG A 104 -24.16 6.24 1.36
CA ARG A 104 -23.64 7.17 2.36
C ARG A 104 -22.53 6.56 3.21
N SER A 105 -22.57 5.25 3.47
CA SER A 105 -21.48 4.55 4.18
C SER A 105 -20.20 4.53 3.35
N ILE A 106 -20.30 4.25 2.05
CA ILE A 106 -19.16 4.25 1.12
C ILE A 106 -18.54 5.65 1.05
N GLU A 107 -19.36 6.70 0.92
CA GLU A 107 -18.88 8.08 0.89
C GLU A 107 -18.14 8.47 2.18
N LEU A 108 -18.67 8.08 3.34
CA LEU A 108 -18.03 8.34 4.63
C LEU A 108 -16.73 7.56 4.81
N GLU A 109 -16.67 6.30 4.36
CA GLU A 109 -15.44 5.50 4.39
C GLU A 109 -14.38 6.11 3.47
N GLU A 110 -14.74 6.52 2.26
CA GLU A 110 -13.82 7.21 1.36
C GLU A 110 -13.30 8.52 1.96
N GLN A 111 -14.20 9.30 2.59
CA GLN A 111 -13.81 10.54 3.26
C GLN A 111 -12.85 10.26 4.43
N ALA A 112 -13.14 9.25 5.26
CA ALA A 112 -12.26 8.84 6.36
C ALA A 112 -10.87 8.41 5.85
N LEU A 113 -10.79 7.65 4.76
CA LEU A 113 -9.53 7.26 4.15
C LEU A 113 -8.73 8.47 3.64
N ARG A 114 -9.41 9.45 3.02
CA ARG A 114 -8.77 10.71 2.59
C ARG A 114 -8.25 11.52 3.78
N ASP A 115 -9.03 11.61 4.85
CA ASP A 115 -8.66 12.35 6.06
C ASP A 115 -7.49 11.68 6.79
N GLU A 116 -7.47 10.34 6.87
CA GLU A 116 -6.32 9.58 7.40
C GLU A 116 -5.06 9.76 6.54
N ALA A 117 -5.19 9.81 5.22
CA ALA A 117 -4.07 10.07 4.32
C ALA A 117 -3.53 11.51 4.51
N ALA A 118 -4.42 12.49 4.64
CA ALA A 118 -4.07 13.88 4.93
C ALA A 118 -3.38 14.02 6.31
N ALA A 119 -3.89 13.35 7.34
CA ALA A 119 -3.28 13.31 8.67
C ALA A 119 -1.86 12.72 8.62
N ARG A 120 -1.68 11.58 7.93
CA ARG A 120 -0.36 10.98 7.72
C ARG A 120 0.60 11.90 6.98
N ALA A 121 0.12 12.65 5.98
CA ALA A 121 0.93 13.62 5.27
C ALA A 121 1.41 14.77 6.18
N LEU A 122 0.52 15.32 7.01
CA LEU A 122 0.85 16.34 8.00
C LEU A 122 1.85 15.82 9.05
N ASP A 123 1.68 14.58 9.52
CA ASP A 123 2.61 13.94 10.46
C ASP A 123 4.01 13.81 9.85
N MET A 124 4.11 13.35 8.59
CA MET A 124 5.39 13.26 7.88
C MET A 124 6.05 14.64 7.70
N GLU A 125 5.28 15.68 7.37
CA GLU A 125 5.80 17.04 7.25
C GLU A 125 6.29 17.56 8.60
N SER A 126 5.53 17.34 9.67
CA SER A 126 5.93 17.73 11.03
C SER A 126 7.23 17.03 11.46
N ALA A 127 7.36 15.73 11.16
CA ALA A 127 8.56 14.95 11.44
C ALA A 127 9.77 15.46 10.63
N ARG A 128 9.55 15.82 9.36
CA ARG A 128 10.58 16.41 8.49
C ARG A 128 11.05 17.77 9.04
N LEU A 129 10.13 18.63 9.47
CA LEU A 129 10.47 19.91 10.07
C LEU A 129 11.21 19.74 11.41
N ALA A 130 10.79 18.80 12.25
CA ALA A 130 11.48 18.46 13.50
C ALA A 130 12.90 17.94 13.24
N ALA A 131 13.07 17.04 12.28
CA ALA A 131 14.38 16.53 11.87
C ALA A 131 15.29 17.66 11.32
N SER A 132 14.73 18.58 10.53
CA SER A 132 15.48 19.74 10.02
C SER A 132 15.94 20.67 11.14
N ARG A 133 15.08 20.93 12.14
CA ARG A 133 15.44 21.73 13.33
C ARG A 133 16.56 21.05 14.12
N ALA A 134 16.40 19.77 14.43
CA ALA A 134 17.43 18.99 15.14
C ALA A 134 18.77 18.99 14.38
N ALA A 135 18.75 18.85 13.06
CA ALA A 135 19.96 18.90 12.24
C ALA A 135 20.65 20.28 12.29
N ARG A 136 19.88 21.38 12.27
CA ARG A 136 20.44 22.73 12.42
C ARG A 136 21.04 22.96 13.81
N GLU A 137 20.39 22.47 14.86
CA GLU A 137 20.90 22.55 16.22
C GLU A 137 22.20 21.75 16.39
N GLU A 138 22.26 20.52 15.86
CA GLU A 138 23.48 19.71 15.89
C GLU A 138 24.62 20.35 15.08
N LEU A 139 24.30 20.94 13.92
CA LEU A 139 25.27 21.70 13.14
C LEU A 139 25.81 22.92 13.92
N ALA A 140 24.93 23.69 14.58
CA ALA A 140 25.33 24.82 15.42
C ALA A 140 26.25 24.37 16.56
N ARG A 141 25.90 23.29 17.28
CA ARG A 141 26.74 22.70 18.34
C ARG A 141 28.08 22.18 17.79
N ALA A 142 28.11 21.66 16.57
CA ALA A 142 29.34 21.20 15.94
C ALA A 142 30.25 22.37 15.53
N MET A 143 29.67 23.46 15.00
CA MET A 143 30.41 24.68 14.69
C MET A 143 30.97 25.35 15.95
N GLU A 144 30.19 25.42 17.03
CA GLU A 144 30.65 25.97 18.31
C GLU A 144 31.83 25.15 18.86
N ARG A 145 31.75 23.81 18.81
CA ARG A 145 32.86 22.91 19.17
C ARG A 145 34.09 23.15 18.29
N ALA A 146 33.91 23.26 16.98
CA ALA A 146 35.00 23.53 16.05
C ALA A 146 35.68 24.88 16.34
N GLN A 147 34.92 25.92 16.66
CA GLN A 147 35.45 27.23 17.06
C GLN A 147 36.23 27.15 18.38
N GLN A 148 35.73 26.39 19.36
CA GLN A 148 36.45 26.15 20.62
C GLN A 148 37.77 25.40 20.40
N ASP A 149 37.77 24.40 19.52
CA ASP A 149 38.96 23.62 19.13
C ASP A 149 39.97 24.46 18.31
N GLU A 150 39.49 25.48 17.59
CA GLU A 150 40.32 26.43 16.85
C GLU A 150 40.92 27.52 17.76
N ALA A 151 40.15 28.00 18.75
CA ALA A 151 40.58 28.97 19.74
C ALA A 151 41.60 28.40 20.75
N GLN A 152 41.69 27.08 20.90
CA GLN A 152 42.71 26.46 21.76
C GLN A 152 44.12 26.63 21.18
N PRO A 153 45.09 27.18 21.94
CA PRO A 153 46.43 27.43 21.46
C PRO A 153 47.13 26.14 21.01
N ALA A 154 47.77 26.20 19.83
CA ALA A 154 48.42 25.09 19.12
C ALA A 154 49.45 24.28 19.94
N ARG A 155 49.89 24.77 21.11
CA ARG A 155 50.81 24.03 22.01
C ARG A 155 50.20 22.77 22.64
N ARG A 156 48.88 22.55 22.56
CA ARG A 156 48.24 21.27 22.94
C ARG A 156 47.81 20.40 21.74
N ARG A 157 48.02 20.84 20.49
CA ARG A 157 47.79 20.03 19.29
C ARG A 157 48.93 19.04 19.05
N ARG A 158 49.20 18.16 20.01
CA ARG A 158 49.62 16.81 19.67
C ARG A 158 48.35 15.99 19.65
N VAL A 159 47.65 15.98 18.52
CA VAL A 159 46.58 15.01 18.27
C VAL A 159 47.26 13.66 18.19
N SER A 160 47.46 13.06 19.36
CA SER A 160 47.72 11.65 19.51
C SER A 160 46.44 10.95 19.07
N VAL A 161 46.53 10.11 18.04
CA VAL A 161 45.47 9.16 17.65
C VAL A 161 45.15 8.17 18.79
N GLY A 162 45.89 8.22 19.91
CA GLY A 162 45.61 7.49 21.15
C GLY A 162 44.92 8.32 22.25
N ASP A 163 44.20 9.40 21.94
CA ASP A 163 43.42 10.10 22.97
C ASP A 163 42.14 9.31 23.26
N ASP A 164 42.20 8.46 24.29
CA ASP A 164 41.13 7.57 24.74
C ASP A 164 39.75 8.25 24.81
N ALA A 165 39.71 9.54 25.13
CA ALA A 165 38.49 10.35 25.18
C ALA A 165 37.85 10.58 23.80
N GLN A 166 38.63 10.64 22.72
CA GLN A 166 38.10 10.73 21.35
C GLN A 166 37.56 9.38 20.88
N VAL A 167 38.30 8.30 21.15
CA VAL A 167 37.85 6.94 20.81
C VAL A 167 36.54 6.59 21.51
N ARG A 168 36.41 6.93 22.81
CA ARG A 168 35.15 6.75 23.56
C ARG A 168 33.99 7.59 22.99
N ARG A 169 34.25 8.82 22.53
CA ARG A 169 33.25 9.66 21.88
C ARG A 169 32.79 9.08 20.54
N ALA A 170 33.73 8.56 19.74
CA ALA A 170 33.41 7.86 18.50
C ALA A 170 32.56 6.60 18.78
N ALA A 171 32.97 5.77 19.74
CA ALA A 171 32.21 4.59 20.17
C ALA A 171 30.79 4.96 20.61
N LEU A 172 30.61 6.03 21.40
CA LEU A 172 29.29 6.54 21.79
C LEU A 172 28.43 6.92 20.58
N ALA A 173 28.97 7.71 19.66
CA ALA A 173 28.24 8.14 18.47
C ALA A 173 27.82 6.94 17.59
N ILE A 174 28.68 5.94 17.44
CA ILE A 174 28.37 4.73 16.67
C ILE A 174 27.32 3.88 17.39
N ARG A 175 27.39 3.72 18.72
CA ARG A 175 26.36 3.05 19.52
C ARG A 175 24.98 3.69 19.35
N GLU A 176 24.89 5.02 19.42
CA GLU A 176 23.61 5.72 19.24
C GLU A 176 23.05 5.51 17.83
N ARG A 177 23.89 5.52 16.80
CA ARG A 177 23.46 5.15 15.44
C ARG A 177 22.98 3.70 15.36
N ALA A 178 23.68 2.77 15.99
CA ALA A 178 23.26 1.36 16.04
C ALA A 178 21.86 1.21 16.69
N ARG A 179 21.62 1.90 17.81
CA ARG A 179 20.31 1.93 18.50
C ARG A 179 19.20 2.49 17.60
N LEU A 180 19.43 3.62 16.93
CA LEU A 180 18.46 4.20 16.00
C LEU A 180 18.08 3.23 14.86
N LEU A 181 19.08 2.54 14.29
CA LEU A 181 18.84 1.54 13.24
C LEU A 181 18.09 0.31 13.77
N ALA A 182 18.42 -0.16 14.98
CA ALA A 182 17.71 -1.26 15.63
C ALA A 182 16.25 -0.90 15.91
N SER A 183 15.97 0.30 16.45
CA SER A 183 14.60 0.78 16.67
C SER A 183 13.81 0.90 15.37
N ALA A 184 14.44 1.37 14.29
CA ALA A 184 13.81 1.39 12.97
C ALA A 184 13.50 -0.02 12.46
N ALA A 185 14.41 -0.98 12.67
CA ALA A 185 14.16 -2.38 12.32
C ALA A 185 13.04 -3.01 13.15
N ALA A 186 12.99 -2.73 14.46
CA ALA A 186 11.94 -3.18 15.36
C ALA A 186 10.56 -2.63 14.95
N ALA A 187 10.47 -1.34 14.63
CA ALA A 187 9.24 -0.70 14.14
C ALA A 187 8.74 -1.32 12.82
N MET A 188 9.63 -1.92 12.03
CA MET A 188 9.28 -2.64 10.80
C MET A 188 9.06 -4.15 10.99
N GLY A 189 9.02 -4.65 12.24
CA GLY A 189 8.78 -6.06 12.54
C GLY A 189 10.01 -6.95 12.50
N GLY A 190 11.19 -6.41 12.82
CA GLY A 190 12.44 -7.16 12.86
C GLY A 190 12.45 -8.29 13.90
N GLU A 191 13.26 -9.32 13.62
CA GLU A 191 13.39 -10.49 14.48
C GLU A 191 13.91 -10.10 15.88
N LEU A 192 13.15 -10.44 16.92
CA LEU A 192 13.47 -10.10 18.31
C LEU A 192 14.85 -10.64 18.76
N SER A 193 15.25 -11.83 18.29
CA SER A 193 16.55 -12.41 18.63
C SER A 193 17.73 -11.63 18.03
N ALA A 194 17.53 -11.03 16.86
CA ALA A 194 18.52 -10.20 16.19
C ALA A 194 18.62 -8.81 16.84
N LEU A 195 17.48 -8.22 17.23
CA LEU A 195 17.44 -6.98 18.01
C LEU A 195 18.19 -7.13 19.34
N ALA A 196 17.92 -8.21 20.07
CA ALA A 196 18.59 -8.50 21.34
C ALA A 196 20.12 -8.60 21.20
N ARG A 197 20.63 -9.15 20.09
CA ARG A 197 22.07 -9.20 19.81
C ARG A 197 22.69 -7.82 19.60
N VAL A 198 22.01 -6.93 18.87
CA VAL A 198 22.46 -5.54 18.68
C VAL A 198 22.50 -4.78 20.01
N GLU A 199 21.43 -4.92 20.81
CA GLU A 199 21.35 -4.30 22.14
C GLU A 199 22.44 -4.82 23.08
N GLU A 200 22.73 -6.12 23.05
CA GLU A 200 23.81 -6.72 23.81
C GLU A 200 25.17 -6.13 23.45
N LEU A 201 25.50 -6.05 22.16
CA LEU A 201 26.76 -5.46 21.70
C LEU A 201 26.87 -3.99 22.08
N ALA A 202 25.79 -3.22 21.92
CA ALA A 202 25.76 -1.81 22.32
C ALA A 202 25.94 -1.63 23.84
N ARG A 203 25.35 -2.53 24.65
CA ARG A 203 25.50 -2.56 26.11
C ARG A 203 26.93 -2.95 26.52
N ARG A 204 27.50 -3.99 25.91
CA ARG A 204 28.90 -4.39 26.14
C ARG A 204 29.85 -3.25 25.81
N SER A 205 29.68 -2.61 24.65
CA SER A 205 30.46 -1.43 24.27
C SER A 205 30.36 -0.30 25.30
N ALA A 206 29.19 -0.05 25.88
CA ALA A 206 28.99 1.00 26.90
C ALA A 206 29.68 0.68 28.23
N ASN A 207 29.78 -0.59 28.59
CA ASN A 207 30.42 -1.06 29.81
C ASN A 207 31.93 -1.34 29.65
N GLU A 208 32.44 -1.31 28.41
CA GLU A 208 33.84 -1.61 28.13
C GLU A 208 34.76 -0.48 28.58
N SER A 209 35.76 -0.87 29.37
CA SER A 209 36.78 0.00 29.93
C SER A 209 37.87 0.31 28.90
N ALA A 210 38.22 -0.61 28.01
CA ALA A 210 39.21 -0.38 26.96
C ALA A 210 38.60 0.44 25.80
N PRO A 211 39.14 1.63 25.46
CA PRO A 211 38.54 2.49 24.43
C PRO A 211 38.44 1.84 23.05
N MET A 212 39.50 1.16 22.60
CA MET A 212 39.52 0.50 21.29
C MET A 212 38.53 -0.66 21.23
N GLU A 213 38.46 -1.50 22.27
CA GLU A 213 37.47 -2.59 22.34
C GLU A 213 36.03 -2.05 22.41
N SER A 214 35.82 -0.93 23.12
CA SER A 214 34.52 -0.24 23.14
C SER A 214 34.11 0.23 21.73
N LEU A 215 35.06 0.74 20.95
CA LEU A 215 34.83 1.17 19.56
C LEU A 215 34.51 -0.03 18.65
N GLU A 216 35.30 -1.10 18.71
CA GLU A 216 35.07 -2.33 17.91
C GLU A 216 33.69 -2.94 18.20
N LEU A 217 33.29 -3.02 19.47
CA LEU A 217 31.96 -3.49 19.85
C LEU A 217 30.84 -2.56 19.35
N ALA A 218 31.07 -1.25 19.31
CA ALA A 218 30.12 -0.29 18.75
C ALA A 218 29.96 -0.46 17.24
N GLU A 219 31.07 -0.66 16.51
CA GLU A 219 31.07 -0.92 15.08
C GLU A 219 30.35 -2.23 14.75
N GLN A 220 30.62 -3.31 15.48
CA GLN A 220 29.90 -4.57 15.35
C GLN A 220 28.39 -4.39 15.58
N ALA A 221 28.00 -3.64 16.62
CA ALA A 221 26.58 -3.34 16.87
C ALA A 221 25.96 -2.57 15.69
N HIS A 222 26.69 -1.59 15.13
CA HIS A 222 26.23 -0.79 14.00
C HIS A 222 26.08 -1.62 12.73
N GLU A 223 27.04 -2.47 12.40
CA GLU A 223 26.97 -3.37 11.26
C GLU A 223 25.80 -4.36 11.38
N GLN A 224 25.61 -4.97 12.55
CA GLN A 224 24.47 -5.86 12.80
C GLN A 224 23.14 -5.13 12.69
N ALA A 225 23.03 -3.92 13.24
CA ALA A 225 21.82 -3.10 13.12
C ALA A 225 21.50 -2.75 11.66
N ARG A 226 22.51 -2.41 10.85
CA ARG A 226 22.37 -2.18 9.40
C ARG A 226 21.93 -3.43 8.67
N ALA A 227 22.54 -4.57 8.96
CA ALA A 227 22.20 -5.85 8.33
C ALA A 227 20.77 -6.25 8.65
N LEU A 228 20.36 -6.13 9.93
CA LEU A 228 18.99 -6.39 10.39
C LEU A 228 17.99 -5.47 9.69
N LEU A 229 18.23 -4.16 9.68
CA LEU A 229 17.36 -3.20 8.99
C LEU A 229 17.23 -3.55 7.50
N GLY A 230 18.34 -3.92 6.87
CA GLY A 230 18.36 -4.39 5.49
C GLY A 230 17.54 -5.66 5.27
N ALA A 231 17.61 -6.63 6.18
CA ALA A 231 16.85 -7.88 6.10
C ALA A 231 15.34 -7.64 6.23
N VAL A 232 14.92 -6.82 7.20
CA VAL A 232 13.50 -6.48 7.42
C VAL A 232 12.91 -5.77 6.22
N ARG A 233 13.66 -4.83 5.63
CA ARG A 233 13.20 -4.16 4.42
C ARG A 233 13.24 -5.05 3.17
N ARG A 234 13.96 -6.17 3.18
CA ARG A 234 13.92 -7.19 2.11
C ARG A 234 12.70 -8.10 2.21
N SER A 235 12.26 -8.42 3.42
CA SER A 235 11.10 -9.29 3.66
C SER A 235 9.74 -8.58 3.51
N ARG A 236 9.74 -7.25 3.33
CA ARG A 236 8.52 -6.51 3.05
C ARG A 236 7.92 -6.86 1.69
N PRO A 237 6.59 -6.75 1.54
CA PRO A 237 5.93 -6.91 0.24
C PRO A 237 6.49 -5.92 -0.78
N ALA A 238 6.16 -6.15 -2.05
CA ALA A 238 6.55 -5.27 -3.15
C ALA A 238 6.19 -3.79 -2.81
N PRO A 239 7.06 -2.84 -3.19
CA PRO A 239 6.85 -1.43 -2.90
C PRO A 239 5.53 -0.95 -3.51
N ALA A 240 4.83 -0.07 -2.78
CA ALA A 240 3.65 0.59 -3.29
C ALA A 240 3.99 1.50 -4.48
N ARG A 241 2.97 1.91 -5.26
CA ARG A 241 3.18 2.76 -6.44
C ARG A 241 3.86 4.08 -6.10
N GLU A 242 3.51 4.65 -4.95
CA GLU A 242 4.11 5.87 -4.42
C GLU A 242 5.60 5.67 -4.09
N GLU A 243 5.97 4.50 -3.57
CA GLU A 243 7.35 4.14 -3.25
C GLU A 243 8.20 3.93 -4.52
N ILE A 244 7.59 3.43 -5.61
CA ILE A 244 8.23 3.37 -6.94
C ILE A 244 8.52 4.80 -7.44
N GLY A 245 7.58 5.73 -7.31
CA GLY A 245 7.79 7.14 -7.65
C GLY A 245 8.95 7.78 -6.88
N ALA A 246 8.99 7.57 -5.55
CA ALA A 246 10.09 8.03 -4.71
C ALA A 246 11.45 7.38 -5.07
N ALA A 247 11.43 6.10 -5.47
CA ALA A 247 12.64 5.42 -5.93
C ALA A 247 13.19 6.01 -7.23
N ILE A 248 12.31 6.33 -8.20
CA ILE A 248 12.68 7.02 -9.44
C ILE A 248 13.33 8.37 -9.11
N GLU A 249 12.70 9.19 -8.27
CA GLU A 249 13.24 10.49 -7.87
C GLU A 249 14.61 10.37 -7.18
N ALA A 250 14.79 9.36 -6.32
CA ALA A 250 16.06 9.10 -5.65
C ALA A 250 17.18 8.68 -6.63
N ILE A 251 16.86 7.83 -7.62
CA ILE A 251 17.80 7.42 -8.68
C ILE A 251 18.22 8.64 -9.51
N GLU A 252 17.27 9.48 -9.92
CA GLU A 252 17.53 10.66 -10.73
C GLU A 252 18.31 11.74 -9.96
N THR A 253 18.02 11.93 -8.68
CA THR A 253 18.78 12.82 -7.78
C THR A 253 20.24 12.40 -7.66
N ALA A 254 20.52 11.09 -7.69
CA ALA A 254 21.88 10.55 -7.73
C ALA A 254 22.57 10.70 -9.09
N ARG A 255 21.92 11.38 -10.05
CA ARG A 255 22.35 11.54 -11.45
C ARG A 255 22.53 10.20 -12.17
N LEU A 256 21.61 9.28 -11.90
CA LEU A 256 21.49 8.00 -12.57
C LEU A 256 20.18 7.97 -13.36
N ARG A 257 20.10 7.13 -14.38
CA ARG A 257 18.91 7.04 -15.24
C ARG A 257 17.99 5.93 -14.75
N ALA A 258 16.77 6.28 -14.34
CA ALA A 258 15.72 5.33 -14.01
C ALA A 258 14.93 4.93 -15.27
N VAL A 259 14.65 3.64 -15.44
CA VAL A 259 13.80 3.12 -16.52
C VAL A 259 12.85 2.08 -15.94
N GLN A 260 11.55 2.32 -16.05
CA GLN A 260 10.54 1.34 -15.67
C GLN A 260 10.48 0.23 -16.73
N LEU A 261 10.64 -1.03 -16.31
CA LEU A 261 10.49 -2.23 -17.13
C LEU A 261 9.34 -3.09 -16.58
N GLU A 262 8.79 -3.97 -17.41
CA GLU A 262 7.74 -4.94 -16.99
C GLU A 262 8.18 -5.81 -15.79
N ARG A 263 9.48 -6.13 -15.73
CA ARG A 263 10.09 -6.97 -14.68
C ARG A 263 10.62 -6.20 -13.47
N GLY A 264 10.53 -4.87 -13.45
CA GLY A 264 11.09 -4.05 -12.38
C GLY A 264 11.58 -2.67 -12.78
N LEU A 265 12.02 -1.90 -11.79
CA LEU A 265 12.69 -0.61 -11.99
C LEU A 265 14.17 -0.84 -12.30
N ALA A 266 14.68 -0.31 -13.41
CA ALA A 266 16.07 -0.44 -13.80
C ALA A 266 16.85 0.87 -13.61
N ILE A 267 18.08 0.75 -13.13
CA ILE A 267 19.08 1.82 -13.17
C ILE A 267 19.96 1.58 -14.41
N GLU A 268 19.86 2.43 -15.42
CA GLU A 268 20.74 2.38 -16.59
C GLU A 268 22.05 3.12 -16.30
N LEU A 269 23.16 2.41 -16.43
CA LEU A 269 24.51 2.93 -16.33
C LEU A 269 25.14 2.93 -17.72
N GLU A 270 25.23 4.11 -18.32
CA GLU A 270 25.83 4.33 -19.63
C GLU A 270 27.36 4.46 -19.51
N GLU A 271 28.08 4.15 -20.61
CA GLU A 271 29.55 4.32 -20.73
C GLU A 271 30.35 3.66 -19.59
N MET A 272 29.88 2.53 -19.07
CA MET A 272 30.54 1.80 -17.96
C MET A 272 31.85 1.16 -18.39
N PHE A 273 31.98 0.83 -19.66
CA PHE A 273 33.12 0.13 -20.24
C PHE A 273 33.62 0.86 -21.48
N ARG A 274 34.87 0.62 -21.85
CA ARG A 274 35.38 1.07 -23.15
C ARG A 274 34.79 0.21 -24.27
N ALA A 275 34.41 0.85 -25.37
CA ALA A 275 33.76 0.21 -26.51
C ALA A 275 34.47 -1.09 -26.93
N GLY A 276 33.72 -2.18 -27.06
CA GLY A 276 34.21 -3.50 -27.47
C GLY A 276 35.06 -4.26 -26.45
N THR A 277 35.23 -3.75 -25.22
CA THR A 277 36.10 -4.38 -24.20
C THR A 277 35.40 -4.58 -22.86
N ALA A 278 35.86 -5.50 -22.02
CA ALA A 278 35.39 -5.61 -20.64
C ALA A 278 36.06 -4.61 -19.67
N THR A 279 36.91 -3.71 -20.18
CA THR A 279 37.68 -2.78 -19.36
C THR A 279 36.81 -1.60 -18.90
N PRO A 280 36.70 -1.33 -17.58
CA PRO A 280 35.92 -0.22 -17.08
C PRO A 280 36.42 1.15 -17.59
N SER A 281 35.51 2.11 -17.76
CA SER A 281 35.87 3.48 -18.11
C SER A 281 36.36 4.29 -16.90
N ALA A 282 36.94 5.47 -17.13
CA ALA A 282 37.52 6.32 -16.08
C ALA A 282 36.49 6.84 -15.03
N GLY A 283 35.18 6.69 -15.27
CA GLY A 283 34.12 7.06 -14.32
C GLY A 283 33.32 5.88 -13.75
N ALA A 284 33.64 4.65 -14.16
CA ALA A 284 32.84 3.47 -13.86
C ALA A 284 32.71 3.22 -12.35
N SER A 285 33.81 3.26 -11.60
CA SER A 285 33.80 3.03 -10.15
C SER A 285 32.97 4.06 -9.39
N ALA A 286 33.04 5.34 -9.77
CA ALA A 286 32.24 6.40 -9.16
C ALA A 286 30.75 6.22 -9.43
N ARG A 287 30.38 5.82 -10.66
CA ARG A 287 28.98 5.50 -11.01
C ARG A 287 28.45 4.29 -10.26
N ILE A 288 29.24 3.21 -10.14
CA ILE A 288 28.88 2.04 -9.33
C ILE A 288 28.73 2.39 -7.86
N THR A 289 29.59 3.24 -7.31
CA THR A 289 29.50 3.67 -5.91
C THR A 289 28.19 4.42 -5.65
N ARG A 290 27.82 5.37 -6.54
CA ARG A 290 26.52 6.05 -6.47
C ARG A 290 25.34 5.09 -6.62
N ALA A 291 25.42 4.16 -7.57
CA ALA A 291 24.39 3.15 -7.75
C ALA A 291 24.25 2.26 -6.50
N ALA A 292 25.36 1.86 -5.88
CA ALA A 292 25.37 1.10 -4.64
C ALA A 292 24.76 1.87 -3.46
N GLU A 293 24.99 3.18 -3.36
CA GLU A 293 24.31 4.05 -2.39
C GLU A 293 22.79 4.01 -2.55
N VAL A 294 22.31 4.20 -3.79
CA VAL A 294 20.87 4.13 -4.11
C VAL A 294 20.31 2.74 -3.82
N LEU A 295 20.99 1.67 -4.24
CA LEU A 295 20.54 0.29 -4.02
C LEU A 295 20.50 -0.09 -2.52
N ARG A 296 21.39 0.48 -1.70
CA ARG A 296 21.33 0.34 -0.23
C ARG A 296 20.16 1.11 0.37
N ALA A 297 19.75 2.23 -0.23
CA ALA A 297 18.56 2.98 0.14
C ALA A 297 17.25 2.32 -0.32
N LEU A 298 17.30 1.52 -1.41
CA LEU A 298 16.20 0.74 -2.00
C LEU A 298 16.37 -0.78 -1.76
N PRO A 299 16.15 -1.26 -0.53
CA PRO A 299 16.54 -2.61 -0.12
C PRO A 299 15.59 -3.73 -0.55
N HIS A 300 14.56 -3.47 -1.36
CA HIS A 300 13.54 -4.48 -1.67
C HIS A 300 14.01 -5.42 -2.78
N GLY A 301 13.91 -6.73 -2.54
CA GLY A 301 14.19 -7.79 -3.52
C GLY A 301 15.63 -7.87 -4.06
N PRO A 302 15.90 -8.81 -4.97
CA PRO A 302 17.19 -8.95 -5.65
C PRO A 302 17.39 -7.85 -6.70
N VAL A 303 18.66 -7.57 -6.99
CA VAL A 303 19.15 -6.69 -8.04
C VAL A 303 19.73 -7.58 -9.14
N ALA A 304 19.02 -7.68 -10.26
CA ALA A 304 19.51 -8.40 -11.42
C ALA A 304 20.45 -7.49 -12.22
N ILE A 305 21.67 -7.97 -12.47
CA ILE A 305 22.61 -7.28 -13.37
C ILE A 305 22.35 -7.78 -14.78
N GLU A 306 22.17 -6.85 -15.71
CA GLU A 306 22.02 -7.14 -17.13
C GLU A 306 23.02 -6.30 -17.92
N VAL A 307 23.70 -6.94 -18.87
CA VAL A 307 24.70 -6.27 -19.71
C VAL A 307 24.27 -6.38 -21.16
N ASP A 308 24.07 -5.23 -21.78
CA ASP A 308 23.88 -5.11 -23.22
C ASP A 308 25.25 -4.91 -23.88
N VAL A 309 25.59 -5.81 -24.80
CA VAL A 309 26.81 -5.75 -25.62
C VAL A 309 26.45 -5.68 -27.09
N SER A 310 27.21 -4.88 -27.84
CA SER A 310 27.14 -4.86 -29.29
C SER A 310 27.86 -6.07 -29.87
N GLY A 311 27.22 -6.78 -30.80
CA GLY A 311 27.79 -7.92 -31.53
C GLY A 311 27.04 -9.24 -31.29
N THR A 312 27.41 -10.26 -32.07
CA THR A 312 26.80 -11.60 -32.01
C THR A 312 27.87 -12.68 -31.78
N GLY A 313 27.45 -13.83 -31.24
CA GLY A 313 28.30 -15.01 -31.03
C GLY A 313 29.11 -15.02 -29.73
N ASP A 314 30.03 -15.99 -29.63
CA ASP A 314 30.83 -16.28 -28.44
C ASP A 314 31.66 -15.09 -27.90
N PRO A 315 32.28 -14.24 -28.74
CA PRO A 315 33.05 -13.11 -28.24
C PRO A 315 32.19 -12.10 -27.47
N ALA A 316 30.99 -11.78 -27.99
CA ALA A 316 30.05 -10.86 -27.34
C ALA A 316 29.58 -11.42 -25.99
N THR A 317 29.21 -12.71 -25.96
CA THR A 317 28.81 -13.41 -24.74
C THR A 317 29.91 -13.40 -23.67
N ARG A 318 31.17 -13.62 -24.08
CA ARG A 318 32.33 -13.56 -23.17
C ARG A 318 32.54 -12.17 -22.58
N VAL A 319 32.43 -11.12 -23.40
CA VAL A 319 32.55 -9.73 -22.94
C VAL A 319 31.40 -9.38 -21.99
N ALA A 320 30.16 -9.77 -22.31
CA ALA A 320 29.01 -9.55 -21.44
C ALA A 320 29.20 -10.20 -20.06
N ARG A 321 29.68 -11.46 -20.02
CA ARG A 321 29.98 -12.17 -18.78
C ARG A 321 31.05 -11.46 -17.95
N GLN A 322 32.18 -11.09 -18.55
CA GLN A 322 33.25 -10.38 -17.83
C GLN A 322 32.77 -9.03 -17.25
N ARG A 323 31.94 -8.30 -18.01
CA ARG A 323 31.33 -7.05 -17.54
C ARG A 323 30.36 -7.28 -16.37
N GLY A 324 29.55 -8.34 -16.44
CA GLY A 324 28.62 -8.73 -15.39
C GLY A 324 29.33 -9.14 -14.10
N GLU A 325 30.37 -9.95 -14.21
CA GLU A 325 31.23 -10.36 -13.09
C GLU A 325 31.93 -9.16 -12.44
N TRP A 326 32.48 -8.25 -13.25
CA TRP A 326 33.08 -7.02 -12.74
C TRP A 326 32.05 -6.16 -12.00
N ALA A 327 30.86 -5.94 -12.58
CA ALA A 327 29.81 -5.15 -11.96
C ALA A 327 29.33 -5.77 -10.64
N ARG A 328 29.18 -7.11 -10.59
CA ARG A 328 28.85 -7.85 -9.37
C ARG A 328 29.90 -7.63 -8.29
N GLY A 329 31.18 -7.85 -8.61
CA GLY A 329 32.28 -7.65 -7.67
C GLY A 329 32.36 -6.20 -7.17
N ALA A 330 32.17 -5.22 -8.06
CA ALA A 330 32.22 -3.81 -7.73
C ALA A 330 31.04 -3.36 -6.83
N LEU A 331 29.83 -3.89 -7.06
CA LEU A 331 28.68 -3.62 -6.19
C LEU A 331 28.85 -4.22 -4.79
N ILE A 332 29.36 -5.45 -4.70
CA ILE A 332 29.65 -6.11 -3.42
C ILE A 332 30.73 -5.33 -2.67
N ALA A 333 31.82 -4.95 -3.34
CA ALA A 333 32.88 -4.12 -2.74
C ALA A 333 32.37 -2.74 -2.29
N ALA A 334 31.36 -2.17 -2.96
CA ALA A 334 30.69 -0.94 -2.57
C ALA A 334 29.63 -1.13 -1.45
N GLY A 335 29.47 -2.35 -0.94
CA GLY A 335 28.63 -2.68 0.20
C GLY A 335 27.19 -3.06 -0.13
N VAL A 336 26.88 -3.43 -1.39
CA VAL A 336 25.61 -4.10 -1.71
C VAL A 336 25.70 -5.57 -1.24
N PRO A 337 24.73 -6.08 -0.47
CA PRO A 337 24.75 -7.47 0.00
C PRO A 337 24.86 -8.48 -1.14
N GLU A 338 25.77 -9.46 -1.00
CA GLU A 338 26.04 -10.45 -2.05
C GLU A 338 24.80 -11.27 -2.43
N ASP A 339 23.95 -11.59 -1.45
CA ASP A 339 22.68 -12.29 -1.62
C ASP A 339 21.65 -11.51 -2.46
N ARG A 340 21.80 -10.18 -2.56
CA ARG A 340 20.94 -9.36 -3.43
C ARG A 340 21.41 -9.33 -4.87
N VAL A 341 22.69 -9.51 -5.14
CA VAL A 341 23.25 -9.26 -6.48
C VAL A 341 23.20 -10.53 -7.31
N VAL A 342 22.20 -10.59 -8.19
CA VAL A 342 21.98 -11.73 -9.08
C VAL A 342 22.51 -11.38 -10.47
N TRP A 343 23.56 -12.08 -10.91
CA TRP A 343 23.96 -12.02 -12.31
C TRP A 343 23.07 -12.97 -13.12
N ARG A 344 22.39 -12.45 -14.15
CA ARG A 344 21.69 -13.28 -15.13
C ARG A 344 22.49 -13.26 -16.43
N GLU A 345 22.82 -14.44 -16.92
CA GLU A 345 23.45 -14.57 -18.22
C GLU A 345 22.51 -14.00 -19.30
N PRO A 346 23.00 -13.19 -20.25
CA PRO A 346 22.13 -12.54 -21.23
C PRO A 346 21.42 -13.59 -22.09
N SER A 347 20.09 -13.51 -22.17
CA SER A 347 19.29 -14.50 -22.91
C SER A 347 19.46 -14.41 -24.44
N ALA A 348 19.91 -13.27 -24.96
CA ALA A 348 20.35 -13.04 -26.33
C ALA A 348 20.87 -11.60 -26.47
N PRO A 349 21.83 -11.31 -27.38
CA PRO A 349 22.19 -9.94 -27.73
C PRO A 349 20.96 -9.23 -28.33
N ARG A 350 20.55 -8.09 -27.76
CA ARG A 350 19.49 -7.24 -28.30
C ARG A 350 20.08 -6.26 -29.31
N ALA A 351 19.49 -6.20 -30.51
CA ALA A 351 19.83 -5.18 -31.49
C ALA A 351 19.23 -3.83 -31.05
N GLY A 352 20.05 -2.91 -30.56
CA GLY A 352 19.61 -1.54 -30.23
C GLY A 352 20.60 -0.75 -29.36
N ASP A 353 20.80 0.53 -29.74
CA ASP A 353 21.50 1.66 -29.11
C ASP A 353 22.42 1.41 -27.90
N GLY A 354 23.65 0.97 -28.19
CA GLY A 354 24.82 1.20 -27.35
C GLY A 354 25.04 0.17 -26.24
N GLU A 355 26.29 0.11 -25.79
CA GLU A 355 26.72 -0.79 -24.71
C GLU A 355 26.25 -0.25 -23.35
N ARG A 356 25.33 -0.95 -22.68
CA ARG A 356 24.71 -0.50 -21.43
C ARG A 356 24.83 -1.55 -20.33
N LEU A 357 24.93 -1.09 -19.09
CA LEU A 357 24.79 -1.94 -17.89
C LEU A 357 23.50 -1.53 -17.19
N ARG A 358 22.56 -2.46 -17.00
CA ARG A 358 21.34 -2.23 -16.23
C ARG A 358 21.39 -2.96 -14.90
N LEU A 359 20.99 -2.28 -13.84
CA LEU A 359 20.76 -2.85 -12.52
C LEU A 359 19.25 -2.85 -12.27
N VAL A 360 18.61 -4.01 -12.36
CA VAL A 360 17.15 -4.14 -12.31
C VAL A 360 16.72 -4.56 -10.91
N LEU A 361 15.97 -3.69 -10.23
CA LEU A 361 15.32 -3.99 -8.96
C LEU A 361 14.02 -4.76 -9.23
N VAL A 362 14.08 -6.09 -9.11
CA VAL A 362 12.98 -6.99 -9.52
C VAL A 362 11.72 -6.82 -8.67
N ALA A 363 11.88 -6.45 -7.40
CA ALA A 363 10.72 -6.20 -6.53
C ALA A 363 9.87 -5.00 -6.95
N TYR A 364 10.39 -4.10 -7.79
CA TYR A 364 9.73 -2.87 -8.22
C TYR A 364 8.99 -3.04 -9.56
N ALA A 365 8.56 -4.27 -9.86
CA ALA A 365 7.72 -4.52 -11.02
C ALA A 365 6.37 -3.84 -10.79
N GLU A 366 5.86 -3.13 -11.79
CA GLU A 366 4.52 -2.58 -11.71
C GLU A 366 3.55 -3.76 -11.71
N ALA A 367 2.63 -3.80 -10.73
CA ALA A 367 1.60 -4.83 -10.72
C ALA A 367 0.85 -4.78 -12.06
N PRO A 368 0.55 -5.93 -12.70
CA PRO A 368 -0.26 -5.91 -13.91
C PRO A 368 -1.55 -5.15 -13.59
N ALA A 369 -1.92 -4.20 -14.45
CA ALA A 369 -3.15 -3.45 -14.28
C ALA A 369 -4.29 -4.45 -14.04
N PRO A 370 -5.16 -4.23 -13.04
CA PRO A 370 -6.30 -5.10 -12.83
C PRO A 370 -7.03 -5.23 -14.17
N PRO A 371 -7.47 -6.45 -14.56
CA PRO A 371 -8.15 -6.63 -15.83
C PRO A 371 -9.26 -5.60 -15.90
N ALA A 372 -9.28 -4.81 -16.98
CA ALA A 372 -10.34 -3.84 -17.20
C ALA A 372 -11.66 -4.60 -17.02
N THR A 373 -12.42 -4.26 -15.98
CA THR A 373 -13.74 -4.82 -15.78
C THR A 373 -14.50 -4.53 -17.05
N GLU A 374 -14.71 -5.55 -17.87
CA GLU A 374 -15.54 -5.48 -19.06
C GLU A 374 -16.90 -4.99 -18.57
N THR A 375 -17.17 -3.70 -18.79
CA THR A 375 -18.50 -3.11 -18.69
C THR A 375 -19.35 -3.90 -19.64
N THR A 376 -20.01 -4.91 -19.10
CA THR A 376 -21.05 -5.67 -19.79
C THR A 376 -22.23 -4.71 -19.86
N THR A 377 -22.30 -3.97 -20.96
CA THR A 377 -23.47 -3.15 -21.28
C THR A 377 -24.68 -4.08 -21.33
N PRO A 378 -25.76 -3.79 -20.58
CA PRO A 378 -26.96 -4.63 -20.56
C PRO A 378 -27.67 -4.71 -21.91
#